data_AF-A0A9P6T030-F1
#
_entry.id   AF-A0A9P6T030-F1
#
_cell.length_a   1.000
_cell.length_b   1.000
_cell.length_c   1.000
_cell.angle_alpha   90.00
_cell.angle_beta   90.00
_cell.angle_gamma   90.00
#
_symmetry.space_group_name_H-M   'P 1'
#
loop_
_entity.id
_entity.type
_entity.pdbx_description
1 polymer ?
#
loop_
_entity_poly.entity_id
_entity_poly.type
_entity_poly.pdbx_seq_one_letter_code
_entity_poly.pdbx_strand_id
1 'polypeptide(L)'
;MEPKRVIVTYSDECGNWPNIEKDLVARLPLRNIVWKPSNNRAKRNIAMLDVEFRRFSAESSKNLPPVTLLQNPYLNLYFVNCEDNETYKATVRQKIREWIQLVTSKKNQEWLIVHISSQESVRAAKFLRSSVLDRIKADFNTGKRDRQVTETVSTQVAQVRMADTEMSEMELWADFTEKTKEGILTSFDQNVMTFEEDIRRLDSQRQMPGWNYCTFFILKEGLTNAYEMMNLHEEALMQYDELEASFFQILRDNALTWYGKFGGMQDGDNDANLLDINRKPYRDLIIQNTISVFDFRTYLFGRQCNLLFRLRRPAEICQRALIFIPSFARTVREHVLNLTENFLESWIYSACMSIVNECDETLLLSTDDPHLMALLDGAKAELLQLARQQVLLDQIEFRAIHMKDSQ
;
A
#
# COMPACT_ATOMS: atom_id res chain seq x y z
N MET A 1 1.54 -12.28 -2.84
CA MET A 1 0.42 -11.48 -2.28
C MET A 1 -0.39 -10.90 -3.41
N GLU A 2 -1.71 -11.04 -3.38
CA GLU A 2 -2.57 -10.29 -4.30
C GLU A 2 -2.30 -8.78 -4.13
N PRO A 3 -2.20 -8.01 -5.23
CA PRO A 3 -2.06 -6.57 -5.13
C PRO A 3 -3.33 -6.03 -4.48
N LYS A 4 -3.18 -5.46 -3.27
CA LYS A 4 -4.29 -4.75 -2.63
C LYS A 4 -4.61 -3.51 -3.49
N ARG A 5 -5.89 -3.31 -3.81
CA ARG A 5 -6.37 -2.30 -4.77
C ARG A 5 -7.07 -1.16 -4.06
N VAL A 6 -7.05 0.02 -4.68
CA VAL A 6 -7.85 1.16 -4.23
C VAL A 6 -9.32 0.83 -4.43
N ILE A 7 -10.12 0.93 -3.38
CA ILE A 7 -11.56 0.64 -3.44
C ILE A 7 -12.31 1.91 -3.84
N VAL A 8 -13.11 1.81 -4.91
CA VAL A 8 -14.08 2.83 -5.32
C VAL A 8 -15.47 2.20 -5.29
N THR A 9 -16.39 2.80 -4.56
CA THR A 9 -17.76 2.29 -4.48
C THR A 9 -18.69 3.00 -5.43
N TYR A 10 -19.75 2.35 -5.89
CA TYR A 10 -20.77 2.98 -6.74
C TYR A 10 -22.20 2.74 -6.24
N SER A 11 -23.04 3.77 -6.37
CA SER A 11 -24.49 3.67 -6.22
C SER A 11 -25.13 3.82 -7.60
N ASP A 12 -25.99 2.87 -7.94
CA ASP A 12 -26.72 2.85 -9.20
C ASP A 12 -28.16 2.43 -8.92
N GLU A 13 -29.05 3.43 -8.87
CA GLU A 13 -30.49 3.24 -8.65
C GLU A 13 -31.25 2.96 -9.96
N CYS A 14 -30.65 3.30 -11.10
CA CYS A 14 -31.31 3.25 -12.41
C CYS A 14 -30.91 2.00 -13.22
N GLY A 15 -30.05 1.14 -12.68
CA GLY A 15 -29.58 -0.08 -13.37
C GLY A 15 -28.63 0.22 -14.54
N ASN A 16 -27.89 1.32 -14.47
CA ASN A 16 -26.91 1.71 -15.49
C ASN A 16 -25.59 0.92 -15.40
N TRP A 17 -25.24 0.35 -14.24
CA TRP A 17 -23.96 -0.31 -13.99
C TRP A 17 -23.58 -1.36 -15.06
N PRO A 18 -24.48 -2.29 -15.45
CA PRO A 18 -24.16 -3.30 -16.47
C PRO A 18 -23.76 -2.73 -17.83
N ASN A 19 -24.20 -1.51 -18.14
CA ASN A 19 -23.91 -0.84 -19.42
C ASN A 19 -22.56 -0.10 -19.40
N ILE A 20 -22.04 0.26 -18.22
CA ILE A 20 -20.81 1.05 -18.06
C ILE A 20 -19.64 0.25 -17.49
N GLU A 21 -19.90 -0.88 -16.85
CA GLU A 21 -18.88 -1.68 -16.16
C GLU A 21 -17.76 -2.12 -17.10
N LYS A 22 -18.11 -2.63 -18.29
CA LYS A 22 -17.13 -3.07 -19.29
C LYS A 22 -16.20 -1.92 -19.71
N ASP A 23 -16.78 -0.74 -19.93
CA ASP A 23 -16.04 0.45 -20.33
C ASP A 23 -15.13 0.96 -19.20
N LEU A 24 -15.62 0.95 -17.96
CA LEU A 24 -14.83 1.34 -16.80
C LEU A 24 -13.64 0.40 -16.57
N VAL A 25 -13.86 -0.92 -16.65
CA VAL A 25 -12.81 -1.93 -16.48
C VAL A 25 -11.77 -1.83 -17.60
N ALA A 26 -12.19 -1.60 -18.84
CA ALA A 26 -11.28 -1.41 -19.97
C ALA A 26 -10.34 -0.19 -19.83
N ARG A 27 -10.68 0.75 -18.95
CA ARG A 27 -9.90 1.97 -18.68
C ARG A 27 -8.94 1.82 -17.50
N LEU A 28 -8.94 0.66 -16.83
CA LEU A 28 -7.99 0.34 -15.78
C LEU A 28 -6.71 -0.32 -16.35
N PRO A 29 -5.56 -0.14 -15.68
CA PRO A 29 -5.34 0.74 -14.54
C PRO A 29 -5.35 2.21 -14.92
N LEU A 30 -5.72 3.07 -13.96
CA LEU A 30 -5.61 4.53 -14.11
C LEU A 30 -4.13 4.90 -14.28
N ARG A 31 -3.81 5.74 -15.27
CA ARG A 31 -2.42 6.09 -15.61
C ARG A 31 -2.11 7.56 -15.38
N ASN A 32 -0.82 7.89 -15.25
CA ASN A 32 -0.31 9.27 -15.19
C ASN A 32 -0.99 10.09 -14.09
N ILE A 33 -1.03 9.54 -12.87
CA ILE A 33 -1.59 10.22 -11.71
C ILE A 33 -0.46 10.98 -11.02
N VAL A 34 -0.70 12.23 -10.62
CA VAL A 34 0.28 13.04 -9.90
C VAL A 34 -0.31 13.43 -8.55
N TRP A 35 0.23 12.85 -7.48
CA TRP A 35 -0.11 13.25 -6.13
C TRP A 35 0.69 14.48 -5.72
N LYS A 36 0.00 15.52 -5.27
CA LYS A 36 0.60 16.71 -4.66
C LYS A 36 0.21 16.74 -3.17
N PRO A 37 1.13 16.36 -2.27
CA PRO A 37 0.86 16.38 -0.84
C PRO A 37 0.43 17.76 -0.35
N SER A 38 -0.61 17.84 0.51
CA SER A 38 -1.09 19.11 1.08
C SER A 38 -0.07 19.78 2.01
N ASN A 39 0.89 19.03 2.56
CA ASN A 39 1.95 19.52 3.44
C ASN A 39 3.12 20.19 2.67
N ASN A 40 2.89 20.61 1.42
CA ASN A 40 3.85 21.28 0.54
C ASN A 40 5.13 20.47 0.24
N ARG A 41 5.08 19.15 0.42
CA ARG A 41 6.14 18.24 -0.04
C ARG A 41 6.15 18.14 -1.56
N ALA A 42 7.27 17.66 -2.08
CA ALA A 42 7.46 17.45 -3.52
C ALA A 42 6.39 16.50 -4.08
N LYS A 43 5.94 16.81 -5.31
CA LYS A 43 4.97 15.98 -6.05
C LYS A 43 5.51 14.56 -6.23
N ARG A 44 4.59 13.59 -6.30
CA ARG A 44 4.88 12.18 -6.57
C ARG A 44 4.10 11.70 -7.77
N ASN A 45 4.78 10.95 -8.64
CA ASN A 45 4.18 10.35 -9.81
C ASN A 45 3.73 8.93 -9.49
N ILE A 46 2.50 8.61 -9.86
CA ILE A 46 1.90 7.29 -9.77
C ILE A 46 1.62 6.86 -11.21
N ALA A 47 2.48 5.99 -11.74
CA ALA A 47 2.45 5.60 -13.15
C ALA A 47 1.16 4.87 -13.52
N MET A 48 0.76 3.91 -12.67
CA MET A 48 -0.41 3.06 -12.85
C MET A 48 -1.05 2.80 -11.49
N LEU A 49 -2.38 2.79 -11.44
CA LEU A 49 -3.16 2.51 -10.24
C LEU A 49 -4.36 1.63 -10.59
N ASP A 50 -4.37 0.42 -10.02
CA ASP A 50 -5.51 -0.48 -10.10
C ASP A 50 -6.60 -0.06 -9.12
N VAL A 51 -7.84 -0.08 -9.61
CA VAL A 51 -9.01 0.27 -8.84
C VAL A 51 -9.95 -0.93 -8.82
N GLU A 52 -10.51 -1.20 -7.64
CA GLU A 52 -11.57 -2.19 -7.46
C GLU A 52 -12.90 -1.47 -7.27
N PHE A 53 -13.84 -1.72 -8.19
CA PHE A 53 -15.19 -1.19 -8.08
C PHE A 53 -16.08 -2.11 -7.23
N ARG A 54 -16.74 -1.57 -6.21
CA ARG A 54 -17.69 -2.30 -5.35
C ARG A 54 -19.03 -1.59 -5.28
N ARG A 55 -20.14 -2.32 -5.10
CA ARG A 55 -21.43 -1.66 -4.87
C ARG A 55 -21.42 -0.97 -3.51
N PHE A 56 -21.89 0.28 -3.48
CA PHE A 56 -22.02 1.05 -2.27
C PHE A 56 -23.01 0.39 -1.32
N SER A 57 -22.61 0.23 -0.06
CA SER A 57 -23.50 -0.21 1.02
C SER A 57 -23.32 0.67 2.25
N ALA A 58 -24.44 1.18 2.76
CA ALA A 58 -24.51 2.05 3.92
C ALA A 58 -23.90 1.40 5.17
N GLU A 59 -24.03 0.09 5.30
CA GLU A 59 -23.69 -0.68 6.51
C GLU A 59 -22.21 -1.09 6.59
N SER A 60 -21.48 -1.08 5.48
CA SER A 60 -20.12 -1.61 5.35
C SER A 60 -19.06 -1.01 6.28
N SER A 61 -19.35 0.11 6.95
CA SER A 61 -18.40 0.85 7.79
C SER A 61 -18.70 0.78 9.29
N LYS A 62 -19.74 0.05 9.71
CA LYS A 62 -20.02 -0.16 11.13
C LYS A 62 -19.17 -1.35 11.59
N ASN A 63 -18.26 -1.14 12.55
CA ASN A 63 -17.51 -2.16 13.33
C ASN A 63 -16.04 -2.44 12.97
N LEU A 64 -15.33 -1.57 12.24
CA LEU A 64 -13.91 -1.80 11.96
C LEU A 64 -12.98 -0.93 12.85
N PRO A 65 -11.88 -1.47 13.41
CA PRO A 65 -10.90 -0.72 14.20
C PRO A 65 -10.22 0.42 13.41
N PRO A 66 -9.64 1.44 14.06
CA PRO A 66 -8.98 2.58 13.38
C PRO A 66 -7.87 2.21 12.37
N VAL A 67 -7.29 1.01 12.49
CA VAL A 67 -6.25 0.48 11.58
C VAL A 67 -6.82 0.06 10.21
N THR A 68 -8.13 0.16 9.98
CA THR A 68 -8.80 -0.23 8.74
C THR A 68 -9.11 0.93 7.80
N LEU A 69 -8.45 2.09 7.93
CA LEU A 69 -8.63 3.21 6.97
C LEU A 69 -8.43 2.76 5.51
N LEU A 70 -7.58 1.75 5.29
CA LEU A 70 -7.30 1.17 3.98
C LEU A 70 -8.41 0.24 3.45
N GLN A 71 -9.35 -0.17 4.31
CA GLN A 71 -10.54 -0.92 3.89
C GLN A 71 -11.70 0.01 3.53
N ASN A 72 -11.58 1.31 3.82
CA ASN A 72 -12.58 2.29 3.43
C ASN A 72 -12.44 2.62 1.94
N PRO A 73 -13.57 2.89 1.25
CA PRO A 73 -13.53 3.40 -0.11
C PRO A 73 -12.88 4.78 -0.16
N TYR A 74 -12.01 4.98 -1.14
CA TYR A 74 -11.36 6.26 -1.42
C TYR A 74 -12.31 7.23 -2.13
N LEU A 75 -13.22 6.69 -2.95
CA LEU A 75 -14.20 7.46 -3.69
C LEU A 75 -15.54 6.70 -3.75
N ASN A 76 -16.62 7.45 -3.60
CA ASN A 76 -17.98 6.96 -3.78
C ASN A 76 -18.58 7.61 -5.03
N LEU A 77 -19.05 6.81 -5.98
CA LEU A 77 -19.69 7.26 -7.21
C LEU A 77 -21.22 7.19 -7.06
N TYR A 78 -21.94 8.20 -7.55
CA TYR A 78 -23.39 8.17 -7.66
C TYR A 78 -23.81 8.39 -9.11
N PHE A 79 -24.29 7.34 -9.77
CA PHE A 79 -24.71 7.41 -11.16
C PHE A 79 -26.12 7.98 -11.29
N VAL A 80 -26.28 8.97 -12.16
CA VAL A 80 -27.56 9.64 -12.43
C VAL A 80 -27.83 9.62 -13.93
N ASN A 81 -28.97 9.08 -14.32
CA ASN A 81 -29.50 9.20 -15.67
C ASN A 81 -30.84 9.95 -15.59
N CYS A 82 -30.78 11.29 -15.68
CA CYS A 82 -31.95 12.16 -15.59
C CYS A 82 -31.83 13.27 -16.63
N GLU A 83 -32.84 13.37 -17.49
CA GLU A 83 -32.90 14.34 -18.58
C GLU A 83 -34.02 15.38 -18.37
N ASP A 84 -35.01 15.06 -17.53
CA ASP A 84 -36.14 15.94 -17.22
C ASP A 84 -35.91 16.81 -15.97
N ASN A 85 -36.21 18.09 -16.13
CA ASN A 85 -35.96 19.13 -15.13
C ASN A 85 -36.99 19.14 -13.99
N GLU A 86 -38.21 18.67 -14.23
CA GLU A 86 -39.26 18.56 -13.22
C GLU A 86 -38.99 17.35 -12.32
N THR A 87 -38.67 16.20 -12.93
CA THR A 87 -38.27 14.96 -12.26
C THR A 87 -37.03 15.19 -11.38
N TYR A 88 -36.04 15.93 -11.90
CA TYR A 88 -34.86 16.31 -11.11
C TYR A 88 -35.25 17.06 -9.83
N LYS A 89 -36.09 18.09 -9.95
CA LYS A 89 -36.53 18.92 -8.82
C LYS A 89 -37.39 18.14 -7.83
N ALA A 90 -38.26 17.27 -8.33
CA ALA A 90 -39.23 16.55 -7.53
C ALA A 90 -38.60 15.40 -6.73
N THR A 91 -37.62 14.67 -7.30
CA THR A 91 -37.14 13.42 -6.71
C THR A 91 -35.60 13.28 -6.69
N VAL A 92 -34.94 13.42 -7.84
CA VAL A 92 -33.51 13.07 -7.98
C VAL A 92 -32.61 13.95 -7.11
N ARG A 93 -32.89 15.25 -7.04
CA ARG A 93 -32.13 16.20 -6.20
C ARG A 93 -32.13 15.81 -4.73
N GLN A 94 -33.26 15.32 -4.21
CA GLN A 94 -33.38 14.93 -2.81
C GLN A 94 -32.62 13.64 -2.53
N LYS A 95 -32.72 12.64 -3.42
CA LYS A 95 -31.96 11.39 -3.32
C LYS A 95 -30.45 11.61 -3.32
N ILE A 96 -29.94 12.46 -4.21
CA ILE A 96 -28.52 12.83 -4.25
C ILE A 96 -28.09 13.43 -2.91
N ARG A 97 -28.87 14.35 -2.33
CA ARG A 97 -28.55 14.95 -1.02
C ARG A 97 -28.48 13.92 0.10
N GLU A 98 -29.47 13.03 0.18
CA GLU A 98 -29.53 11.98 1.21
C GLU A 98 -28.32 11.04 1.12
N TRP A 99 -27.95 10.65 -0.10
CA TRP A 99 -26.75 9.85 -0.32
C TRP A 99 -25.45 10.59 0.02
N ILE A 100 -25.31 11.86 -0.37
CA ILE A 100 -24.14 12.68 0.01
C ILE A 100 -24.02 12.80 1.53
N GLN A 101 -25.14 13.01 2.23
CA GLN A 101 -25.16 13.10 3.69
C GLN A 101 -24.68 11.79 4.32
N LEU A 102 -25.09 10.65 3.76
CA LEU A 102 -24.64 9.33 4.20
C LEU A 102 -23.14 9.14 3.99
N VAL A 103 -22.60 9.49 2.82
CA VAL A 103 -21.15 9.38 2.54
C VAL A 103 -20.34 10.32 3.43
N THR A 104 -20.77 11.59 3.53
CA THR A 104 -20.06 12.63 4.30
C THR A 104 -20.13 12.42 5.81
N SER A 105 -21.07 11.59 6.29
CA SER A 105 -21.08 11.15 7.69
C SER A 105 -19.88 10.28 8.06
N LYS A 106 -19.18 9.72 7.06
CA LYS A 106 -17.99 8.88 7.22
C LYS A 106 -16.74 9.73 7.01
N LYS A 107 -15.71 9.51 7.83
CA LYS A 107 -14.43 10.24 7.73
C LYS A 107 -13.66 9.85 6.47
N ASN A 108 -13.00 10.84 5.87
CA ASN A 108 -12.04 10.69 4.76
C ASN A 108 -12.60 9.98 3.51
N GLN A 109 -13.92 10.07 3.28
CA GLN A 109 -14.57 9.52 2.09
C GLN A 109 -14.99 10.65 1.16
N GLU A 110 -14.47 10.64 -0.06
CA GLU A 110 -14.88 11.58 -1.10
C GLU A 110 -16.03 10.98 -1.92
N TRP A 111 -16.73 11.85 -2.64
CA TRP A 111 -17.86 11.48 -3.48
C TRP A 111 -17.82 12.21 -4.83
N LEU A 112 -18.40 11.57 -5.84
CA LEU A 112 -18.53 12.09 -7.20
C LEU A 112 -19.89 11.70 -7.77
N ILE A 113 -20.65 12.71 -8.20
CA ILE A 113 -21.88 12.49 -8.98
C ILE A 113 -21.47 12.28 -10.43
N VAL A 114 -21.97 11.24 -11.07
CA VAL A 114 -21.71 10.93 -12.48
C VAL A 114 -23.01 11.00 -13.25
N HIS A 115 -23.17 12.06 -14.04
CA HIS A 115 -24.32 12.20 -14.94
C HIS A 115 -24.05 11.42 -16.22
N ILE A 116 -24.88 10.42 -16.49
CA ILE A 116 -24.87 9.64 -17.72
C ILE A 116 -25.86 10.28 -18.68
N SER A 117 -25.36 10.64 -19.86
CA SER A 117 -26.14 11.33 -20.89
C SER A 117 -26.24 10.50 -22.17
N SER A 118 -27.45 10.50 -22.77
CA SER A 118 -27.72 9.89 -24.07
C SER A 118 -27.45 10.89 -25.21
N GLN A 119 -27.31 10.40 -26.45
CA GLN A 119 -27.07 11.23 -27.63
C GLN A 119 -28.23 12.17 -27.95
N GLU A 120 -29.48 11.77 -27.66
CA GLU A 120 -30.68 12.60 -27.85
C GLU A 120 -30.71 13.80 -26.89
N SER A 121 -30.26 13.60 -25.65
CA SER A 121 -30.22 14.64 -24.62
C SER A 121 -29.27 15.80 -24.96
N VAL A 122 -28.15 15.52 -25.63
CA VAL A 122 -27.15 16.55 -26.02
C VAL A 122 -27.71 17.46 -27.11
N ARG A 123 -28.49 16.92 -28.06
CA ARG A 123 -29.16 17.71 -29.10
C ARG A 123 -30.26 18.58 -28.51
N ALA A 124 -31.06 18.05 -27.59
CA ALA A 124 -32.10 18.81 -26.90
C ALA A 124 -31.52 19.93 -26.01
N ALA A 125 -30.37 19.70 -25.37
CA ALA A 125 -29.70 20.69 -24.53
C ALA A 125 -29.25 21.95 -25.29
N LYS A 126 -28.93 21.84 -26.60
CA LYS A 126 -28.59 23.00 -27.45
C LYS A 126 -29.74 24.02 -27.59
N PHE A 127 -30.98 23.63 -27.30
CA PHE A 127 -32.17 24.48 -27.43
C PHE A 127 -32.78 24.92 -26.09
N LEU A 128 -32.26 24.44 -24.95
CA LEU A 128 -32.76 24.75 -23.60
C LEU A 128 -31.87 25.78 -22.89
N ARG A 129 -32.48 26.68 -22.10
CA ARG A 129 -31.75 27.72 -21.34
C ARG A 129 -30.88 27.18 -20.18
N SER A 130 -31.14 25.97 -19.67
CA SER A 130 -30.32 25.30 -18.64
C SER A 130 -30.56 23.78 -18.65
N SER A 131 -29.51 22.97 -18.84
CA SER A 131 -29.62 21.51 -18.80
C SER A 131 -29.78 20.97 -17.36
N VAL A 132 -30.24 19.73 -17.21
CA VAL A 132 -30.27 19.05 -15.89
C VAL A 132 -28.84 18.97 -15.31
N LEU A 133 -27.84 18.72 -16.16
CA LEU A 133 -26.43 18.73 -15.76
C LEU A 133 -26.01 20.08 -15.16
N ASP A 134 -26.42 21.20 -15.76
CA ASP A 134 -26.11 22.55 -15.25
C ASP A 134 -26.74 22.77 -13.87
N ARG A 135 -27.95 22.23 -13.65
CA ARG A 135 -28.61 22.29 -12.34
C ARG A 135 -27.93 21.41 -11.30
N ILE A 136 -27.55 20.19 -11.64
CA ILE A 136 -26.78 19.30 -10.75
C ILE A 136 -25.47 19.99 -10.37
N LYS A 137 -24.75 20.57 -11.35
CA LYS A 137 -23.54 21.36 -11.09
C LYS A 137 -23.84 22.56 -10.18
N ALA A 138 -24.88 23.34 -10.45
CA ALA A 138 -25.23 24.48 -9.60
C ALA A 138 -25.57 24.09 -8.15
N ASP A 139 -26.20 22.92 -7.96
CA ASP A 139 -26.63 22.45 -6.65
C ASP A 139 -25.51 21.78 -5.85
N PHE A 140 -24.62 21.04 -6.50
CA PHE A 140 -23.68 20.12 -5.84
C PHE A 140 -22.21 20.42 -6.11
N ASN A 141 -21.90 21.31 -7.04
CA ASN A 141 -20.52 21.73 -7.26
C ASN A 141 -20.12 22.73 -6.17
N THR A 142 -19.93 22.21 -4.97
CA THR A 142 -19.48 23.00 -3.83
C THR A 142 -17.99 23.27 -4.02
N GLY A 143 -17.65 24.41 -4.62
CA GLY A 143 -16.26 24.83 -4.69
C GLY A 143 -15.71 24.89 -3.27
N LYS A 144 -14.83 23.94 -2.89
CA LYS A 144 -14.03 24.00 -1.67
C LYS A 144 -13.05 25.17 -1.82
N ARG A 145 -13.55 26.40 -1.68
CA ARG A 145 -12.85 27.67 -1.91
C ARG A 145 -11.70 27.94 -0.92
N ASP A 146 -11.42 27.02 -0.01
CA ASP A 146 -10.54 27.24 1.14
C ASP A 146 -9.30 26.34 1.20
N ARG A 147 -9.04 25.53 0.16
CA ARG A 147 -7.71 24.92 0.00
C ARG A 147 -6.91 25.78 -0.97
N GLN A 148 -5.92 26.46 -0.41
CA GLN A 148 -4.87 27.20 -1.07
C GLN A 148 -4.00 26.26 -1.93
N VAL A 149 -4.59 25.65 -2.95
CA VAL A 149 -3.93 24.87 -3.98
C VAL A 149 -4.43 25.41 -5.31
N THR A 150 -3.57 26.21 -5.90
CA THR A 150 -3.63 26.70 -7.27
C THR A 150 -4.04 25.57 -8.24
N GLU A 151 -5.04 25.86 -9.08
CA GLU A 151 -5.33 25.23 -10.39
C GLU A 151 -6.07 23.89 -10.50
N THR A 152 -6.92 23.48 -9.55
CA THR A 152 -7.95 22.47 -9.87
C THR A 152 -9.22 22.74 -9.08
N VAL A 153 -10.24 23.27 -9.77
CA VAL A 153 -11.59 23.36 -9.20
C VAL A 153 -12.09 21.93 -9.05
N SER A 154 -12.03 21.36 -7.84
CA SER A 154 -12.57 20.03 -7.57
C SER A 154 -14.06 20.02 -7.88
N THR A 155 -14.41 19.63 -9.10
CA THR A 155 -15.79 19.63 -9.55
C THR A 155 -16.40 18.27 -9.23
N GLN A 156 -17.28 18.22 -8.23
CA GLN A 156 -17.84 16.97 -7.70
C GLN A 156 -18.94 16.35 -8.58
N VAL A 157 -19.02 16.77 -9.85
CA VAL A 157 -19.99 16.32 -10.85
C VAL A 157 -19.27 16.06 -12.16
N ALA A 158 -19.16 14.80 -12.56
CA ALA A 158 -18.64 14.35 -13.85
C ALA A 158 -19.78 14.12 -14.86
N GLN A 159 -19.48 14.27 -16.15
CA GLN A 159 -20.35 13.82 -17.23
C GLN A 159 -19.74 12.61 -17.95
N VAL A 160 -20.56 11.61 -18.22
CA VAL A 160 -20.25 10.49 -19.14
C VAL A 160 -21.29 10.50 -20.25
N ARG A 161 -20.83 10.35 -21.49
CA ARG A 161 -21.68 10.29 -22.69
C ARG A 161 -21.56 8.89 -23.30
N MET A 162 -22.69 8.19 -23.42
CA MET A 162 -22.70 6.76 -23.83
C MET A 162 -22.58 6.54 -25.35
N ALA A 163 -22.89 7.56 -26.16
CA ALA A 163 -22.73 7.49 -27.61
C ALA A 163 -22.62 8.90 -28.17
N ASP A 164 -21.49 9.21 -28.81
CA ASP A 164 -21.32 10.43 -29.60
C ASP A 164 -20.56 10.07 -30.87
N THR A 165 -21.18 10.24 -32.04
CA THR A 165 -20.54 9.94 -33.34
C THR A 165 -19.39 10.91 -33.66
N GLU A 166 -19.28 12.02 -32.95
CA GLU A 166 -18.30 13.08 -33.21
C GLU A 166 -17.08 13.02 -32.28
N MET A 167 -17.14 12.28 -31.17
CA MET A 167 -16.07 12.23 -30.15
C MET A 167 -15.49 10.83 -30.03
N SER A 168 -14.19 10.75 -29.75
CA SER A 168 -13.54 9.48 -29.43
C SER A 168 -14.00 8.96 -28.05
N GLU A 169 -13.96 7.64 -27.86
CA GLU A 169 -14.24 7.02 -26.56
C GLU A 169 -13.34 7.53 -25.42
N MET A 170 -12.14 8.03 -25.74
CA MET A 170 -11.23 8.62 -24.75
C MET A 170 -11.76 9.97 -24.26
N GLU A 171 -12.27 10.80 -25.17
CA GLU A 171 -12.80 12.13 -24.84
C GLU A 171 -14.13 12.05 -24.07
N LEU A 172 -14.97 11.05 -24.36
CA LEU A 172 -16.25 10.82 -23.67
C LEU A 172 -16.08 10.51 -22.17
N TRP A 173 -14.92 9.97 -21.80
CA TRP A 173 -14.61 9.52 -20.45
C TRP A 173 -13.51 10.33 -19.77
N ALA A 174 -12.93 11.33 -20.45
CA ALA A 174 -11.83 12.12 -19.95
C ALA A 174 -12.18 12.83 -18.64
N ASP A 175 -13.31 13.57 -18.61
CA ASP A 175 -13.79 14.30 -17.43
C ASP A 175 -14.04 13.36 -16.23
N PHE A 176 -14.70 12.21 -16.49
CA PHE A 176 -14.92 11.19 -15.46
C PHE A 176 -13.60 10.63 -14.92
N THR A 177 -12.65 10.33 -15.82
CA THR A 177 -11.36 9.73 -15.46
C THR A 177 -10.53 10.69 -14.62
N GLU A 178 -10.48 11.96 -15.01
CA GLU A 178 -9.76 13.01 -14.27
C GLU A 178 -10.36 13.22 -12.87
N LYS A 179 -11.68 13.36 -12.77
CA LYS A 179 -12.37 13.51 -11.48
C LYS A 179 -12.26 12.29 -10.58
N THR A 180 -12.23 11.10 -11.16
CA THR A 180 -11.99 9.86 -10.40
C THR A 180 -10.59 9.88 -9.77
N LYS A 181 -9.56 10.27 -10.54
CA LYS A 181 -8.20 10.43 -10.02
C LYS A 181 -8.13 11.49 -8.92
N GLU A 182 -8.72 12.66 -9.13
CA GLU A 182 -8.76 13.74 -8.13
C GLU A 182 -9.45 13.31 -6.82
N GLY A 183 -10.59 12.63 -6.92
CA GLY A 183 -11.34 12.14 -5.76
C GLY A 183 -10.53 11.13 -4.95
N ILE A 184 -9.91 10.16 -5.62
CA ILE A 184 -9.02 9.18 -4.97
C ILE A 184 -7.84 9.89 -4.29
N LEU A 185 -7.17 10.82 -4.99
CA LEU A 185 -6.03 11.55 -4.46
C LEU A 185 -6.39 12.42 -3.26
N THR A 186 -7.58 13.00 -3.25
CA THR A 186 -8.04 13.84 -2.14
C THR A 186 -8.28 13.02 -0.87
N SER A 187 -8.93 11.86 -0.99
CA SER A 187 -9.11 10.93 0.14
C SER A 187 -7.76 10.37 0.61
N PHE A 188 -6.90 9.97 -0.34
CA PHE A 188 -5.55 9.49 -0.04
C PHE A 188 -4.74 10.52 0.78
N ASP A 189 -4.71 11.77 0.35
CA ASP A 189 -3.99 12.84 1.02
C ASP A 189 -4.52 13.09 2.45
N GLN A 190 -5.83 13.09 2.65
CA GLN A 190 -6.45 13.20 3.98
C GLN A 190 -6.07 12.00 4.89
N ASN A 191 -6.02 10.79 4.34
CA ASN A 191 -5.60 9.61 5.07
C ASN A 191 -4.13 9.69 5.48
N VAL A 192 -3.24 10.12 4.57
CA VAL A 192 -1.82 10.35 4.87
C VAL A 192 -1.67 11.38 6.00
N MET A 193 -2.36 12.52 5.90
CA MET A 193 -2.33 13.55 6.96
C MET A 193 -2.77 12.99 8.32
N THR A 194 -3.86 12.22 8.34
CA THR A 194 -4.39 11.59 9.57
C THR A 194 -3.33 10.67 10.20
N PHE A 195 -2.71 9.80 9.40
CA PHE A 195 -1.66 8.92 9.87
C PHE A 195 -0.44 9.71 10.38
N GLU A 196 0.03 10.73 9.64
CA GLU A 196 1.19 11.54 10.04
C GLU A 196 0.95 12.32 11.34
N GLU A 197 -0.26 12.78 11.58
CA GLU A 197 -0.65 13.43 12.83
C GLU A 197 -0.67 12.44 14.00
N ASP A 198 -1.28 11.27 13.82
CA ASP A 198 -1.32 10.23 14.84
C ASP A 198 0.07 9.69 15.17
N ILE A 199 0.93 9.50 14.16
CA ILE A 199 2.33 9.07 14.34
C ILE A 199 3.10 10.12 15.14
N ARG A 200 3.01 11.41 14.78
CA ARG A 200 3.66 12.50 15.54
C ARG A 200 3.18 12.57 16.98
N ARG A 201 1.88 12.40 17.20
CA ARG A 201 1.29 12.42 18.54
C ARG A 201 1.78 11.25 19.39
N LEU A 202 1.88 10.05 18.82
CA LEU A 202 2.37 8.88 19.54
C LEU A 202 3.89 8.95 19.79
N ASP A 203 4.66 9.47 18.83
CA ASP A 203 6.12 9.61 18.96
C ASP A 203 6.50 10.67 20.02
N SER A 204 5.75 11.78 20.14
CA SER A 204 6.01 12.79 21.18
C SER A 204 5.81 12.26 22.61
N GLN A 205 5.12 11.13 22.75
CA GLN A 205 4.87 10.46 24.03
C GLN A 205 5.90 9.34 24.33
N ARG A 206 6.97 9.23 23.53
CA ARG A 206 7.95 8.13 23.62
C ARG A 206 8.64 7.97 24.98
N GLN A 207 8.74 9.05 25.76
CA GLN A 207 9.32 9.04 27.12
C GLN A 207 8.28 8.74 28.22
N MET A 208 7.00 8.66 27.87
CA MET A 208 5.94 8.43 28.86
C MET A 208 5.84 6.93 29.22
N PRO A 209 5.61 6.59 30.50
CA PRO A 209 5.32 5.21 30.89
C PRO A 209 4.09 4.67 30.14
N GLY A 210 4.18 3.44 29.64
CA GLY A 210 3.10 2.80 28.88
C GLY A 210 3.18 3.01 27.36
N TRP A 211 4.14 3.81 26.87
CA TRP A 211 4.45 3.84 25.45
C TRP A 211 4.96 2.47 24.97
N ASN A 212 4.53 2.06 23.79
CA ASN A 212 4.79 0.74 23.23
C ASN A 212 5.22 0.84 21.76
N TYR A 213 6.38 0.26 21.45
CA TYR A 213 6.92 0.30 20.10
C TYR A 213 6.13 -0.53 19.08
N CYS A 214 5.57 -1.69 19.45
CA CYS A 214 4.71 -2.46 18.55
C CYS A 214 3.45 -1.69 18.15
N THR A 215 2.85 -0.93 19.09
CA THR A 215 1.74 -0.01 18.77
C THR A 215 2.18 1.06 17.77
N PHE A 216 3.35 1.67 18.00
CA PHE A 216 3.93 2.65 17.10
C PHE A 216 4.23 2.07 15.71
N PHE A 217 4.80 0.86 15.67
CA PHE A 217 5.09 0.12 14.45
C PHE A 217 3.81 -0.12 13.63
N ILE A 218 2.74 -0.63 14.24
CA ILE A 218 1.47 -0.91 13.54
C ILE A 218 0.86 0.37 12.94
N LEU A 219 0.95 1.48 13.66
CA LEU A 219 0.45 2.77 13.19
C LEU A 219 1.24 3.26 11.96
N LYS A 220 2.58 3.22 12.03
CA LYS A 220 3.46 3.63 10.92
C LYS A 220 3.41 2.67 9.74
N GLU A 221 3.22 1.38 10.01
CA GLU A 221 2.93 0.38 8.98
C GLU A 221 1.57 0.63 8.31
N GLY A 222 0.59 1.18 9.02
CA GLY A 222 -0.67 1.65 8.45
C GLY A 222 -0.45 2.69 7.34
N LEU A 223 0.40 3.69 7.59
CA LEU A 223 0.82 4.68 6.58
C LEU A 223 1.58 4.02 5.42
N THR A 224 2.47 3.08 5.73
CA THR A 224 3.26 2.35 4.74
C THR A 224 2.37 1.59 3.76
N ASN A 225 1.37 0.87 4.29
CA ASN A 225 0.38 0.19 3.47
C ASN A 225 -0.43 1.19 2.62
N ALA A 226 -0.71 2.40 3.11
CA ALA A 226 -1.38 3.44 2.31
C ALA A 226 -0.57 3.83 1.08
N TYR A 227 0.74 4.00 1.24
CA TYR A 227 1.66 4.26 0.13
C TYR A 227 1.71 3.09 -0.86
N GLU A 228 1.75 1.85 -0.36
CA GLU A 228 1.72 0.65 -1.22
C GLU A 228 0.42 0.57 -2.04
N MET A 229 -0.74 0.98 -1.50
CA MET A 229 -2.02 0.98 -2.27
C MET A 229 -1.97 1.92 -3.46
N MET A 230 -1.18 2.98 -3.36
CA MET A 230 -1.00 3.97 -4.41
C MET A 230 0.24 3.68 -5.28
N ASN A 231 0.86 2.50 -5.14
CA ASN A 231 2.12 2.12 -5.79
C ASN A 231 3.31 3.07 -5.49
N LEU A 232 3.26 3.81 -4.38
CA LEU A 232 4.33 4.70 -3.93
C LEU A 232 5.36 3.93 -3.09
N HIS A 233 6.03 2.97 -3.73
CA HIS A 233 6.91 2.01 -3.05
C HIS A 233 8.16 2.66 -2.42
N GLU A 234 8.67 3.78 -2.95
CA GLU A 234 9.79 4.51 -2.34
C GLU A 234 9.39 5.15 -1.00
N GLU A 235 8.22 5.79 -0.98
CA GLU A 235 7.65 6.36 0.25
C GLU A 235 7.40 5.28 1.30
N ALA A 236 6.91 4.11 0.87
CA ALA A 236 6.74 2.95 1.74
C ALA A 236 8.07 2.43 2.30
N LEU A 237 9.11 2.31 1.46
CA LEU A 237 10.42 1.80 1.88
C LEU A 237 11.07 2.71 2.93
N MET A 238 11.00 4.02 2.74
CA MET A 238 11.51 4.99 3.72
C MET A 238 10.87 4.81 5.10
N GLN A 239 9.57 4.49 5.17
CA GLN A 239 8.91 4.26 6.46
C GLN A 239 9.46 3.03 7.19
N TYR A 240 9.76 1.94 6.48
CA TYR A 240 10.39 0.75 7.06
C TYR A 240 11.85 0.99 7.48
N ASP A 241 12.61 1.76 6.70
CA ASP A 241 13.99 2.15 7.04
C ASP A 241 14.02 2.99 8.34
N GLU A 242 13.09 3.93 8.49
CA GLU A 242 12.93 4.70 9.73
C GLU A 242 12.47 3.84 10.92
N LEU A 243 11.62 2.84 10.67
CA LEU A 243 11.20 1.89 11.71
C LEU A 243 12.38 1.07 12.20
N GLU A 244 13.24 0.57 11.31
CA GLU A 244 14.46 -0.16 11.68
C GLU A 244 15.40 0.71 12.51
N ALA A 245 15.66 1.95 12.09
CA ALA A 245 16.50 2.87 12.83
C ALA A 245 15.94 3.15 14.24
N SER A 246 14.62 3.36 14.34
CA SER A 246 13.94 3.56 15.62
C SER A 246 14.01 2.31 16.52
N PHE A 247 13.85 1.12 15.94
CA PHE A 247 13.99 -0.16 16.65
C PHE A 247 15.37 -0.26 17.32
N PHE A 248 16.45 0.02 16.58
CA PHE A 248 17.81 -0.05 17.13
C PHE A 248 18.06 0.99 18.23
N GLN A 249 17.46 2.18 18.13
CA GLN A 249 17.54 3.17 19.20
C GLN A 249 16.88 2.64 20.47
N ILE A 250 15.68 2.07 20.37
CA ILE A 250 14.93 1.53 21.51
C ILE A 250 15.65 0.32 22.13
N LEU A 251 16.25 -0.52 21.29
CA LEU A 251 17.03 -1.67 21.73
C LEU A 251 18.22 -1.24 22.60
N ARG A 252 18.88 -0.12 22.26
CA ARG A 252 19.99 0.45 23.06
C ARG A 252 19.51 1.12 24.34
N ASP A 253 18.42 1.88 24.27
CA ASP A 253 17.99 2.77 25.36
C ASP A 253 17.23 2.03 26.48
N ASN A 254 16.52 0.93 26.16
CA ASN A 254 15.55 0.30 27.08
C ASN A 254 15.59 -1.24 27.10
N ALA A 255 16.70 -1.85 26.65
CA ALA A 255 16.99 -3.30 26.67
C ALA A 255 15.76 -4.21 26.90
N LEU A 256 14.94 -4.36 25.84
CA LEU A 256 13.95 -5.43 25.66
C LEU A 256 12.84 -5.61 26.72
N THR A 257 12.54 -4.64 27.58
CA THR A 257 11.42 -4.79 28.55
C THR A 257 10.05 -5.09 27.93
N TRP A 258 9.86 -4.83 26.63
CA TRP A 258 8.62 -5.08 25.88
C TRP A 258 8.66 -6.25 24.88
N TYR A 259 9.83 -6.80 24.61
CA TYR A 259 9.97 -7.98 23.75
C TYR A 259 10.15 -9.20 24.65
N GLY A 260 9.50 -10.31 24.30
CA GLY A 260 9.64 -11.57 25.05
C GLY A 260 11.02 -12.22 24.89
N LYS A 261 11.06 -13.55 24.83
CA LYS A 261 12.27 -14.30 24.45
C LYS A 261 12.77 -13.88 23.06
N PHE A 262 14.07 -14.06 22.79
CA PHE A 262 14.69 -13.75 21.50
C PHE A 262 13.96 -14.40 20.31
N GLY A 263 13.47 -15.64 20.45
CA GLY A 263 12.76 -16.39 19.41
C GLY A 263 13.68 -17.29 18.58
N GLY A 264 13.22 -17.75 17.42
CA GLY A 264 13.96 -18.68 16.55
C GLY A 264 13.89 -20.15 16.97
N MET A 265 12.91 -20.50 17.80
CA MET A 265 12.79 -21.83 18.43
C MET A 265 11.69 -22.70 17.80
N GLN A 266 10.97 -22.19 16.81
CA GLN A 266 9.93 -22.97 16.14
C GLN A 266 10.55 -23.78 15.01
N ASP A 267 9.98 -24.96 14.77
CA ASP A 267 10.43 -25.84 13.70
C ASP A 267 10.45 -25.09 12.34
N GLY A 268 11.58 -25.19 11.64
CA GLY A 268 11.85 -24.53 10.37
C GLY A 268 12.23 -23.05 10.46
N ASP A 269 12.48 -22.49 11.65
CA ASP A 269 12.99 -21.11 11.77
C ASP A 269 14.41 -20.95 11.19
N ASN A 270 15.17 -22.05 11.10
CA ASN A 270 16.53 -22.12 10.60
C ASN A 270 16.64 -22.25 9.07
N ASP A 271 15.57 -22.61 8.36
CA ASP A 271 15.61 -22.84 6.91
C ASP A 271 14.46 -22.14 6.15
N ALA A 272 13.66 -21.35 6.87
CA ALA A 272 12.61 -20.56 6.28
C ALA A 272 13.09 -19.59 5.20
N ASN A 273 12.26 -19.41 4.17
CA ASN A 273 12.45 -18.34 3.21
C ASN A 273 12.31 -16.97 3.91
N LEU A 274 13.41 -16.22 3.96
CA LEU A 274 13.50 -14.89 4.59
C LEU A 274 12.53 -13.86 3.97
N LEU A 275 12.10 -14.08 2.73
CA LEU A 275 11.20 -13.21 1.99
C LEU A 275 9.73 -13.59 2.16
N ASP A 276 9.44 -14.77 2.74
CA ASP A 276 8.07 -15.19 3.02
C ASP A 276 7.52 -14.55 4.31
N ILE A 277 6.99 -13.34 4.14
CA ILE A 277 6.34 -12.58 5.20
C ILE A 277 4.96 -13.14 5.61
N ASN A 278 4.49 -14.25 5.04
CA ASN A 278 3.22 -14.90 5.41
C ASN A 278 3.41 -16.21 6.17
N ARG A 279 4.66 -16.68 6.31
CA ARG A 279 4.99 -17.91 7.05
C ARG A 279 4.38 -17.94 8.45
N LYS A 280 4.39 -16.80 9.13
CA LYS A 280 3.79 -16.60 10.45
C LYS A 280 2.83 -15.41 10.42
N PRO A 281 1.84 -15.34 11.33
CA PRO A 281 0.95 -14.18 11.44
C PRO A 281 1.66 -13.00 12.12
N TYR A 282 2.79 -12.53 11.56
CA TYR A 282 3.67 -11.54 12.15
C TYR A 282 2.93 -10.28 12.61
N ARG A 283 1.99 -9.79 11.78
CA ARG A 283 1.17 -8.62 12.12
C ARG A 283 0.35 -8.84 13.40
N ASP A 284 -0.28 -10.01 13.55
CA ASP A 284 -1.08 -10.32 14.73
C ASP A 284 -0.20 -10.46 15.96
N LEU A 285 0.99 -11.05 15.81
CA LEU A 285 1.99 -11.14 16.88
C LEU A 285 2.47 -9.75 17.33
N ILE A 286 2.65 -8.80 16.41
CA ILE A 286 3.00 -7.42 16.74
C ILE A 286 1.84 -6.74 17.47
N ILE A 287 0.60 -6.86 16.97
CA ILE A 287 -0.59 -6.27 17.60
C ILE A 287 -0.78 -6.80 19.03
N GLN A 288 -0.55 -8.10 19.25
CA GLN A 288 -0.67 -8.75 20.55
C GLN A 288 0.54 -8.52 21.46
N ASN A 289 1.61 -7.89 20.98
CA ASN A 289 2.89 -7.73 21.69
C ASN A 289 3.54 -9.07 22.08
N THR A 290 3.37 -10.10 21.25
CA THR A 290 3.93 -11.44 21.47
C THR A 290 5.03 -11.81 20.47
N ILE A 291 5.29 -10.94 19.48
CA ILE A 291 6.35 -11.15 18.50
C ILE A 291 7.73 -11.18 19.16
N SER A 292 8.58 -12.13 18.75
CA SER A 292 9.95 -12.20 19.21
C SER A 292 10.85 -11.21 18.47
N VAL A 293 12.05 -10.93 19.02
CA VAL A 293 13.06 -10.13 18.33
C VAL A 293 13.45 -10.77 17.00
N PHE A 294 13.61 -12.11 16.99
CA PHE A 294 13.92 -12.89 15.80
C PHE A 294 12.89 -12.70 14.68
N ASP A 295 11.62 -12.94 15.00
CA ASP A 295 10.52 -12.86 14.06
C ASP A 295 10.31 -11.42 13.57
N PHE A 296 10.44 -10.43 14.46
CA PHE A 296 10.28 -9.02 14.11
C PHE A 296 11.36 -8.54 13.13
N ARG A 297 12.63 -8.86 13.40
CA ARG A 297 13.76 -8.48 12.53
C ARG A 297 13.65 -9.13 11.15
N THR A 298 13.28 -10.41 11.12
CA THR A 298 13.05 -11.18 9.89
C THR A 298 11.89 -10.57 9.08
N TYR A 299 10.76 -10.31 9.72
CA TYR A 299 9.60 -9.69 9.09
C TYR A 299 9.92 -8.31 8.50
N LEU A 300 10.56 -7.44 9.29
CA LEU A 300 10.91 -6.08 8.86
C LEU A 300 11.84 -6.10 7.64
N PHE A 301 12.88 -6.93 7.68
CA PHE A 301 13.81 -7.07 6.56
C PHE A 301 13.13 -7.65 5.31
N GLY A 302 12.27 -8.66 5.48
CA GLY A 302 11.45 -9.21 4.39
C GLY A 302 10.53 -8.15 3.76
N ARG A 303 9.93 -7.26 4.55
CA ARG A 303 9.13 -6.13 4.04
C ARG A 303 9.96 -5.15 3.21
N GLN A 304 11.16 -4.78 3.65
CA GLN A 304 12.08 -3.93 2.88
C GLN A 304 12.46 -4.58 1.55
N CYS A 305 12.82 -5.86 1.56
CA CYS A 305 13.19 -6.61 0.35
C CYS A 305 12.03 -6.67 -0.65
N ASN A 306 10.81 -7.00 -0.18
CA ASN A 306 9.62 -7.05 -1.03
C ASN A 306 9.34 -5.70 -1.73
N LEU A 307 9.53 -4.57 -1.04
CA LEU A 307 9.40 -3.24 -1.65
C LEU A 307 10.52 -2.95 -2.67
N LEU A 308 11.76 -3.34 -2.38
CA LEU A 308 12.87 -3.18 -3.31
C LEU A 308 12.70 -4.02 -4.59
N PHE A 309 12.10 -5.21 -4.49
CA PHE A 309 11.71 -6.00 -5.66
C PHE A 309 10.66 -5.25 -6.50
N ARG A 310 9.65 -4.64 -5.87
CA ARG A 310 8.66 -3.78 -6.56
C ARG A 310 9.29 -2.56 -7.24
N LEU A 311 10.36 -2.02 -6.63
CA LEU A 311 11.14 -0.91 -7.18
C LEU A 311 12.16 -1.33 -8.25
N ARG A 312 12.27 -2.63 -8.57
CA ARG A 312 13.28 -3.17 -9.51
C ARG A 312 14.72 -2.85 -9.09
N ARG A 313 15.02 -2.92 -7.79
CA ARG A 313 16.35 -2.65 -7.21
C ARG A 313 17.00 -3.90 -6.57
N PRO A 314 17.15 -5.02 -7.29
CA PRO A 314 17.64 -6.28 -6.71
C PRO A 314 19.11 -6.20 -6.21
N ALA A 315 19.94 -5.36 -6.83
CA ALA A 315 21.32 -5.18 -6.37
C ALA A 315 21.38 -4.58 -4.96
N GLU A 316 20.48 -3.64 -4.64
CA GLU A 316 20.39 -3.06 -3.30
C GLU A 316 19.89 -4.07 -2.27
N ILE A 317 18.99 -4.98 -2.65
CA ILE A 317 18.56 -6.09 -1.77
C ILE A 317 19.77 -6.89 -1.34
N CYS A 318 20.61 -7.28 -2.30
CA CYS A 318 21.81 -8.05 -2.02
C CYS A 318 22.79 -7.27 -1.11
N GLN A 319 23.00 -5.98 -1.38
CA GLN A 319 23.85 -5.12 -0.54
C GLN A 319 23.33 -4.99 0.89
N ARG A 320 22.02 -4.77 1.07
CA ARG A 320 21.40 -4.71 2.40
C ARG A 320 21.48 -6.06 3.11
N ALA A 321 21.32 -7.17 2.39
CA ALA A 321 21.44 -8.52 2.93
C ALA A 321 22.85 -8.85 3.43
N LEU A 322 23.89 -8.43 2.71
CA LEU A 322 25.29 -8.59 3.11
C LEU A 322 25.63 -7.85 4.41
N ILE A 323 24.84 -6.85 4.79
CA ILE A 323 24.95 -6.15 6.08
C ILE A 323 24.06 -6.82 7.12
N PHE A 324 22.80 -7.08 6.78
CA PHE A 324 21.79 -7.62 7.69
C PHE A 324 22.14 -9.03 8.18
N ILE A 325 22.45 -9.97 7.28
CA ILE A 325 22.65 -11.38 7.63
C ILE A 325 23.83 -11.55 8.61
N PRO A 326 25.04 -11.03 8.34
CA PRO A 326 26.16 -11.20 9.28
C PRO A 326 25.97 -10.44 10.59
N SER A 327 25.38 -9.23 10.55
CA SER A 327 25.13 -8.46 11.77
C SER A 327 24.12 -9.16 12.66
N PHE A 328 23.06 -9.71 12.07
CA PHE A 328 22.02 -10.39 12.82
C PHE A 328 22.45 -11.77 13.30
N ALA A 329 23.23 -12.52 12.52
CA ALA A 329 23.84 -13.77 12.94
C ALA A 329 24.70 -13.62 14.21
N ARG A 330 25.37 -12.47 14.40
CA ARG A 330 26.09 -12.19 15.66
C ARG A 330 25.14 -12.11 16.85
N THR A 331 24.01 -11.42 16.70
CA THR A 331 22.97 -11.33 17.75
C THR A 331 22.32 -12.69 18.03
N VAL A 332 22.07 -13.49 16.98
CA VAL A 332 21.54 -14.86 17.13
C VAL A 332 22.54 -15.75 17.88
N ARG A 333 23.85 -15.60 17.61
CA ARG A 333 24.92 -16.36 18.28
C ARG A 333 24.97 -16.14 19.79
N GLU A 334 24.64 -14.94 20.27
CA GLU A 334 24.53 -14.65 21.70
C GLU A 334 23.43 -15.48 22.39
N HIS A 335 22.51 -16.05 21.61
CA HIS A 335 21.38 -16.85 22.08
C HIS A 335 21.43 -18.32 21.60
N VAL A 336 22.56 -18.78 21.03
CA VAL A 336 22.70 -20.07 20.34
C VAL A 336 22.36 -21.28 21.23
N LEU A 337 22.60 -21.19 22.53
CA LEU A 337 22.33 -22.28 23.49
C LEU A 337 20.85 -22.67 23.58
N ASN A 338 19.94 -21.80 23.14
CA ASN A 338 18.50 -22.06 23.13
C ASN A 338 17.95 -22.41 21.74
N LEU A 339 18.81 -22.54 20.73
CA LEU A 339 18.46 -22.80 19.34
C LEU A 339 18.82 -24.24 18.97
N THR A 340 18.30 -24.71 17.84
CA THR A 340 18.64 -26.03 17.31
C THR A 340 20.12 -26.12 16.93
N GLU A 341 20.65 -27.33 16.89
CA GLU A 341 22.01 -27.57 16.40
C GLU A 341 22.17 -27.05 14.97
N ASN A 342 23.31 -26.41 14.67
CA ASN A 342 23.64 -25.78 13.38
C ASN A 342 22.60 -24.74 12.89
N PHE A 343 21.85 -24.13 13.81
CA PHE A 343 20.83 -23.14 13.47
C PHE A 343 21.41 -21.97 12.66
N LEU A 344 22.57 -21.44 13.08
CA LEU A 344 23.17 -20.25 12.45
C LEU A 344 23.59 -20.53 11.01
N GLU A 345 24.25 -21.67 10.80
CA GLU A 345 24.80 -22.11 9.54
C GLU A 345 23.67 -22.35 8.55
N SER A 346 22.64 -23.09 8.98
CA SER A 346 21.41 -23.31 8.22
C SER A 346 20.71 -21.99 7.89
N TRP A 347 20.57 -21.09 8.86
CA TRP A 347 19.84 -19.83 8.69
C TRP A 347 20.56 -18.88 7.73
N ILE A 348 21.87 -18.69 7.90
CA ILE A 348 22.66 -17.84 7.00
C ILE A 348 22.60 -18.40 5.57
N TYR A 349 22.77 -19.71 5.40
CA TYR A 349 22.71 -20.35 4.09
C TYR A 349 21.33 -20.12 3.43
N SER A 350 20.26 -20.45 4.15
CA SER A 350 18.89 -20.36 3.64
C SER A 350 18.48 -18.91 3.34
N ALA A 351 18.88 -17.96 4.19
CA ALA A 351 18.67 -16.53 3.98
C ALA A 351 19.35 -16.03 2.69
N CYS A 352 20.62 -16.39 2.47
CA CYS A 352 21.35 -16.01 1.26
C CYS A 352 20.71 -16.63 0.02
N MET A 353 20.40 -17.93 0.05
CA MET A 353 19.81 -18.65 -1.08
C MET A 353 18.42 -18.11 -1.44
N SER A 354 17.59 -17.80 -0.44
CA SER A 354 16.26 -17.21 -0.67
C SER A 354 16.34 -15.92 -1.48
N ILE A 355 17.29 -15.04 -1.13
CA ILE A 355 17.48 -13.75 -1.81
C ILE A 355 18.04 -13.95 -3.22
N VAL A 356 19.06 -14.80 -3.38
CA VAL A 356 19.68 -15.06 -4.70
C VAL A 356 18.65 -15.66 -5.66
N ASN A 357 17.89 -16.65 -5.22
CA ASN A 357 16.88 -17.31 -6.05
C ASN A 357 15.78 -16.32 -6.49
N GLU A 358 15.25 -15.52 -5.57
CA GLU A 358 14.21 -14.52 -5.91
C GLU A 358 14.75 -13.42 -6.85
N CYS A 359 16.01 -13.01 -6.66
CA CYS A 359 16.69 -12.08 -7.57
C CYS A 359 16.79 -12.67 -8.99
N ASP A 360 17.16 -13.95 -9.13
CA ASP A 360 17.27 -14.61 -10.44
C ASP A 360 15.89 -14.78 -11.11
N GLU A 361 14.85 -15.15 -10.36
CA GLU A 361 13.47 -15.22 -10.88
C GLU A 361 12.96 -13.86 -11.35
N THR A 362 13.27 -12.80 -10.61
CA THR A 362 12.86 -11.43 -10.96
C THR A 362 13.65 -10.89 -12.17
N LEU A 363 14.90 -11.33 -12.35
CA LEU A 363 15.80 -10.92 -13.42
C LEU A 363 15.33 -11.34 -14.82
N LEU A 364 14.70 -12.52 -14.91
CA LEU A 364 14.07 -13.02 -16.14
C LEU A 364 12.99 -12.05 -16.69
N LEU A 365 12.57 -11.07 -15.89
CA LEU A 365 11.53 -10.11 -16.20
C LEU A 365 12.01 -8.66 -16.31
N SER A 366 13.31 -8.35 -16.08
CA SER A 366 13.75 -6.96 -16.00
C SER A 366 15.21 -6.69 -16.30
N THR A 367 15.40 -5.88 -17.36
CA THR A 367 16.55 -5.04 -17.73
C THR A 367 17.59 -5.62 -18.68
N ASP A 368 17.79 -4.96 -19.83
CA ASP A 368 18.89 -5.21 -20.78
C ASP A 368 20.15 -4.37 -20.44
N ASP A 369 20.19 -3.68 -19.28
CA ASP A 369 21.31 -2.83 -18.88
C ASP A 369 22.50 -3.67 -18.35
N PRO A 370 23.63 -3.75 -19.08
CA PRO A 370 24.76 -4.59 -18.69
C PRO A 370 25.43 -4.16 -17.39
N HIS A 371 25.36 -2.86 -17.03
CA HIS A 371 26.00 -2.35 -15.82
C HIS A 371 25.24 -2.78 -14.57
N LEU A 372 23.91 -2.67 -14.60
CA LEU A 372 23.05 -3.13 -13.51
C LEU A 372 23.15 -4.66 -13.31
N MET A 373 23.27 -5.40 -14.42
CA MET A 373 23.50 -6.85 -14.38
C MET A 373 24.83 -7.19 -13.70
N ALA A 374 25.93 -6.52 -14.07
CA ALA A 374 27.22 -6.76 -13.45
C ALA A 374 27.25 -6.44 -11.94
N LEU A 375 26.58 -5.35 -11.51
CA LEU A 375 26.44 -5.00 -10.09
C LEU A 375 25.65 -6.06 -9.32
N LEU A 376 24.56 -6.56 -9.91
CA LEU A 376 23.76 -7.62 -9.30
C LEU A 376 24.54 -8.93 -9.21
N ASP A 377 25.22 -9.34 -10.27
CA ASP A 377 26.01 -10.58 -10.29
C ASP A 377 27.14 -10.55 -9.27
N GLY A 378 27.82 -9.41 -9.12
CA GLY A 378 28.82 -9.21 -8.07
C GLY A 378 28.21 -9.37 -6.67
N ALA A 379 27.08 -8.70 -6.40
CA ALA A 379 26.43 -8.78 -5.10
C ALA A 379 25.87 -10.19 -4.78
N LYS A 380 25.33 -10.90 -5.79
CA LYS A 380 24.93 -12.31 -5.66
C LYS A 380 26.13 -13.21 -5.36
N ALA A 381 27.26 -13.00 -6.03
CA ALA A 381 28.47 -13.78 -5.80
C ALA A 381 28.98 -13.66 -4.35
N GLU A 382 28.91 -12.46 -3.76
CA GLU A 382 29.26 -12.25 -2.35
C GLU A 382 28.30 -12.98 -1.40
N LEU A 383 26.99 -12.97 -1.67
CA LEU A 383 26.01 -13.74 -0.87
C LEU A 383 26.24 -15.25 -0.99
N LEU A 384 26.53 -15.76 -2.19
CA LEU A 384 26.86 -17.17 -2.41
C LEU A 384 28.16 -17.56 -1.71
N GLN A 385 29.14 -16.67 -1.67
CA GLN A 385 30.38 -16.88 -0.92
C GLN A 385 30.09 -16.97 0.59
N LEU A 386 29.24 -16.08 1.13
CA LEU A 386 28.82 -16.12 2.53
C LEU A 386 28.09 -17.43 2.88
N ALA A 387 27.18 -17.88 2.01
CA ALA A 387 26.46 -19.14 2.15
C ALA A 387 27.42 -20.34 2.13
N ARG A 388 28.36 -20.36 1.18
CA ARG A 388 29.36 -21.44 1.03
C ARG A 388 30.28 -21.56 2.24
N GLN A 389 30.63 -20.45 2.89
CA GLN A 389 31.44 -20.47 4.10
C GLN A 389 30.77 -21.25 5.24
N GLN A 390 29.44 -21.24 5.33
CA GLN A 390 28.72 -22.00 6.37
C GLN A 390 28.81 -23.50 6.15
N VAL A 391 28.61 -23.97 4.92
CA VAL A 391 28.72 -25.39 4.55
C VAL A 391 30.12 -25.96 4.85
N LEU A 392 31.15 -25.13 4.66
CA LEU A 392 32.53 -25.53 4.98
C LEU A 392 32.77 -25.64 6.50
N LEU A 393 32.12 -24.80 7.30
CA LEU A 393 32.21 -24.87 8.77
C LEU A 393 31.51 -26.14 9.28
N ASP A 394 30.31 -26.46 8.79
CA ASP A 394 29.61 -27.70 9.14
C ASP A 394 30.46 -28.96 8.84
N GLN A 395 31.13 -28.98 7.68
CA GLN A 395 32.01 -30.10 7.30
C GLN A 395 33.26 -30.20 8.19
N ILE A 396 33.79 -29.07 8.66
CA ILE A 396 34.95 -29.05 9.57
C ILE A 396 34.53 -29.50 10.97
N GLU A 397 33.39 -29.04 11.48
CA GLU A 397 32.86 -29.47 12.77
C GLU A 397 32.53 -30.96 12.78
N PHE A 398 31.88 -31.47 11.73
CA PHE A 398 31.64 -32.90 11.55
C PHE A 398 32.94 -33.72 11.58
N ARG A 399 33.99 -33.25 10.89
CA ARG A 399 35.32 -33.90 10.92
C ARG A 399 36.00 -33.81 12.29
N ALA A 400 35.85 -32.70 13.01
CA ALA A 400 36.44 -32.51 14.33
C ALA A 400 35.77 -33.38 15.40
N ILE A 401 34.46 -33.60 15.32
CA ILE A 401 33.71 -34.51 16.20
C ILE A 401 34.16 -35.96 15.94
N HIS A 402 34.21 -36.40 14.68
CA HIS A 402 34.66 -37.75 14.35
C HIS A 402 36.13 -38.05 14.68
N MET A 403 37.00 -37.04 14.70
CA MET A 403 38.38 -37.20 15.18
C MET A 403 38.48 -37.34 16.70
N LYS A 404 37.53 -36.78 17.47
CA LYS A 404 37.48 -36.92 18.93
C LYS A 404 36.89 -38.26 19.37
N ASP A 405 35.96 -38.83 18.60
CA ASP A 405 35.40 -40.17 18.85
C ASP A 405 36.33 -41.31 18.42
N SER A 406 37.45 -40.98 17.76
CA SER A 406 38.47 -41.93 17.29
C SER A 406 39.73 -41.98 18.19
N GLN A 407 39.70 -41.32 19.36
CA GLN A 407 40.69 -41.42 20.43
C GLN A 407 40.05 -42.03 21.67
#